data_AF-A0AA38GAN9-F1
#
_entry.id   AF-A0AA38GAN9-F1
#
_cell.length_a   1.000
_cell.length_b   1.000
_cell.length_c   1.000
_cell.angle_alpha   90.00
_cell.angle_beta   90.00
_cell.angle_gamma   90.00
#
_symmetry.space_group_name_H-M   'P 1'
#
loop_
_entity.id
_entity.type
_entity.pdbx_description
1 polymer ?
#
loop_
_entity_poly.entity_id
_entity_poly.type
_entity_poly.pdbx_seq_one_letter_code
_entity_poly.pdbx_strand_id
1 'polypeptide(L)'
;MMQSIENVGNGVMRVGAHIADVSYFVHPYTKLDRDEKDCSTIVYLIQCNFPMLPQLLCKEMRLLNPGVDRLVFSVMWDIDSLCEILDHWIGRAVFGSYCKFSYQNVQEIIEGTFKCNKTISNNTGFAGVHGQFKWQDIIVDIQNVHKIARQRRESRFGNGALRLNSYAESPIGRKTLMTASLKHKVPGTAELALVAAHCNERILARKNVQETNR
;
A
#
# COMPACT_ATOMS: atom_id res chain seq x y z
N MET A 1 1.89 2.03 -0.30
CA MET A 1 2.51 2.36 -1.61
C MET A 1 3.46 3.52 -1.36
N MET A 2 4.69 3.43 -1.87
CA MET A 2 5.67 4.51 -1.77
C MET A 2 5.64 5.30 -3.08
N GLN A 3 5.77 6.62 -2.99
CA GLN A 3 5.69 7.51 -4.14
C GLN A 3 6.81 8.56 -4.05
N SER A 4 7.27 9.01 -5.22
CA SER A 4 8.19 10.13 -5.36
C SER A 4 7.74 11.02 -6.51
N ILE A 5 8.15 12.29 -6.46
CA ILE A 5 7.99 13.23 -7.56
C ILE A 5 9.22 14.13 -7.62
N GLU A 6 9.65 14.46 -8.82
CA GLU A 6 10.81 15.31 -9.08
C GLU A 6 10.51 16.19 -10.29
N ASN A 7 11.00 17.44 -10.28
CA ASN A 7 10.96 18.31 -11.45
C ASN A 7 12.25 18.12 -12.26
N VAL A 8 12.12 17.59 -13.48
CA VAL A 8 13.25 17.30 -14.37
C VAL A 8 13.64 18.53 -15.22
N GLY A 9 12.85 19.60 -15.16
CA GLY A 9 13.02 20.81 -15.96
C GLY A 9 12.10 20.85 -17.18
N ASN A 10 12.05 22.00 -17.85
CA ASN A 10 11.25 22.23 -19.06
C ASN A 10 9.75 21.87 -18.93
N GLY A 11 9.20 21.95 -17.72
CA GLY A 11 7.81 21.59 -17.45
C GLY A 11 7.54 20.08 -17.37
N VAL A 12 8.59 19.25 -17.32
CA VAL A 12 8.50 17.80 -17.16
C VAL A 12 8.65 17.42 -15.69
N MET A 13 7.73 16.59 -15.21
CA MET A 13 7.72 16.04 -13.86
C MET A 13 7.95 14.53 -13.93
N ARG A 14 8.92 14.03 -13.18
CA ARG A 14 9.14 12.60 -12.99
C ARG A 14 8.34 12.12 -11.79
N VAL A 15 7.44 11.16 -12.00
CA VAL A 15 6.63 10.56 -10.94
C VAL A 15 7.04 9.10 -10.76
N GLY A 16 7.36 8.72 -9.53
CA GLY A 16 7.76 7.35 -9.18
C GLY A 16 6.73 6.64 -8.31
N ALA A 17 6.45 5.39 -8.64
CA ALA A 17 5.78 4.44 -7.77
C ALA A 17 6.77 3.33 -7.37
N HIS A 18 6.93 3.13 -6.07
CA HIS A 18 7.86 2.15 -5.52
C HIS A 18 7.10 1.10 -4.71
N ILE A 19 7.37 -0.17 -5.00
CA ILE A 19 6.77 -1.33 -4.36
C ILE A 19 7.89 -2.11 -3.67
N ALA A 20 7.66 -2.59 -2.45
CA ALA A 20 8.65 -3.40 -1.75
C ALA A 20 9.03 -4.64 -2.59
N ASP A 21 10.33 -4.91 -2.75
CA ASP A 21 10.79 -6.05 -3.55
C ASP A 21 10.70 -7.34 -2.73
N VAL A 22 9.53 -7.97 -2.77
CA VAL A 22 9.29 -9.27 -2.12
C VAL A 22 10.11 -10.39 -2.79
N SER A 23 10.32 -10.29 -4.10
CA SER A 23 11.04 -11.31 -4.90
C SER A 23 12.51 -11.46 -4.49
N TYR A 24 13.09 -10.41 -3.91
CA TYR A 24 14.42 -10.47 -3.32
C TYR A 24 14.50 -11.42 -2.11
N PHE A 25 13.42 -11.61 -1.38
CA PHE A 25 13.41 -12.45 -0.17
C PHE A 25 12.71 -13.80 -0.39
N VAL A 26 11.74 -13.85 -1.30
CA VAL A 26 10.99 -15.05 -1.65
C VAL A 26 11.47 -15.55 -3.00
N HIS A 27 12.35 -16.55 -2.98
CA HIS A 27 12.89 -17.13 -4.21
C HIS A 27 12.00 -18.27 -4.74
N PRO A 28 11.88 -18.43 -6.07
CA PRO A 28 11.11 -19.51 -6.66
C PRO A 28 11.52 -20.88 -6.15
N TYR A 29 10.55 -21.80 -6.04
CA TYR A 29 10.75 -23.21 -5.66
C TYR A 29 11.23 -23.44 -4.23
N THR A 30 11.26 -22.40 -3.40
CA THR A 30 11.52 -22.53 -1.96
C THR A 30 10.27 -22.96 -1.21
N LYS A 31 10.44 -23.42 0.05
CA LYS A 31 9.29 -23.69 0.93
C LYS A 31 8.43 -22.44 1.12
N LEU A 32 9.07 -21.28 1.24
CA LEU A 32 8.39 -20.00 1.42
C LEU A 32 7.53 -19.62 0.20
N ASP A 33 8.02 -19.87 -1.02
CA ASP A 33 7.27 -19.68 -2.27
C ASP A 33 6.06 -20.62 -2.37
N ARG A 34 6.18 -21.88 -1.91
CA ARG A 34 5.04 -22.80 -1.84
C ARG A 34 3.97 -22.33 -0.85
N ASP A 35 4.38 -21.96 0.36
CA ASP A 35 3.46 -21.50 1.40
C ASP A 35 2.74 -20.20 0.97
N GLU A 36 3.44 -19.30 0.27
CA GLU A 36 2.87 -18.06 -0.30
C GLU A 36 1.84 -18.36 -1.40
N LYS A 37 2.16 -19.26 -2.33
CA LYS A 37 1.24 -19.73 -3.38
C LYS A 37 -0.01 -20.38 -2.82
N ASP A 38 0.12 -21.12 -1.72
CA ASP A 38 -1.02 -21.74 -1.06
C ASP A 38 -1.92 -20.72 -0.35
N CYS A 39 -1.35 -19.68 0.25
CA CYS A 39 -2.13 -18.59 0.86
C CYS A 39 -2.75 -17.67 -0.20
N SER A 40 -2.07 -17.46 -1.35
CA SER A 40 -2.42 -16.64 -2.50
C SER A 40 -2.62 -15.13 -2.24
N THR A 41 -3.31 -14.74 -1.17
CA THR A 41 -3.59 -13.35 -0.82
C THR A 41 -3.72 -13.15 0.69
N ILE A 42 -3.68 -11.88 1.11
CA ILE A 42 -3.98 -11.49 2.49
C ILE A 42 -5.49 -11.45 2.67
N VAL A 43 -6.00 -12.17 3.67
CA VAL A 43 -7.41 -12.08 4.06
C VAL A 43 -7.56 -11.00 5.13
N TYR A 44 -8.27 -9.93 4.80
CA TYR A 44 -8.61 -8.86 5.73
C TYR A 44 -9.94 -9.17 6.40
N LEU A 45 -9.90 -9.46 7.70
CA LEU A 45 -11.09 -9.52 8.55
C LEU A 45 -11.28 -8.19 9.28
N ILE A 46 -12.47 -8.01 9.87
CA ILE A 46 -12.83 -6.80 10.62
C ILE A 46 -11.82 -6.52 11.75
N GLN A 47 -11.32 -7.57 12.40
CA GLN A 47 -10.48 -7.45 13.59
C GLN A 47 -9.02 -7.88 13.39
N CYS A 48 -8.68 -8.59 12.30
CA CYS A 48 -7.31 -9.05 12.04
C CYS A 48 -7.03 -9.21 10.54
N ASN A 49 -5.76 -9.41 10.20
CA ASN A 49 -5.36 -9.83 8.87
C ASN A 49 -4.62 -11.16 8.95
N PHE A 50 -4.87 -12.04 7.99
CA PHE A 50 -4.08 -13.25 7.78
C PHE A 50 -2.97 -12.94 6.79
N PRO A 51 -1.71 -12.81 7.26
CA PRO A 51 -0.64 -12.39 6.39
C PRO A 51 -0.29 -13.53 5.43
N MET A 52 -0.12 -13.16 4.17
CA MET A 52 0.34 -14.06 3.10
C MET A 52 1.80 -14.53 3.30
N LEU A 53 2.61 -13.74 4.01
CA LEU A 53 4.01 -14.03 4.31
C LEU A 53 4.20 -14.13 5.83
N PRO A 54 5.25 -14.83 6.31
CA PRO A 54 5.58 -14.88 7.73
C PRO A 54 5.63 -13.48 8.35
N GLN A 55 5.15 -13.34 9.59
CA GLN A 55 5.03 -12.05 10.26
C GLN A 55 6.35 -11.28 10.34
N LEU A 56 7.47 -11.97 10.55
CA LEU A 56 8.80 -11.37 10.59
C LEU A 56 9.14 -10.68 9.27
N LEU A 57 8.93 -11.38 8.16
CA LEU A 57 9.18 -10.89 6.80
C LEU A 57 8.23 -9.74 6.44
N CYS A 58 6.95 -9.89 6.79
CA CYS A 58 5.98 -8.81 6.66
C CYS A 58 6.40 -7.57 7.46
N LYS A 59 6.94 -7.73 8.66
CA LYS A 59 7.36 -6.59 9.50
C LYS A 59 8.56 -5.87 8.88
N GLU A 60 9.58 -6.62 8.46
CA GLU A 60 10.75 -6.06 7.78
C GLU A 60 10.38 -5.33 6.47
N MET A 61 9.45 -5.89 5.68
CA MET A 61 9.00 -5.29 4.42
C MET A 61 7.98 -4.15 4.59
N ARG A 62 7.06 -4.24 5.58
CA ARG A 62 5.95 -3.28 5.76
C ARG A 62 6.30 -2.12 6.68
N LEU A 63 7.38 -2.22 7.46
CA LEU A 63 7.90 -1.07 8.19
C LEU A 63 8.59 -0.13 7.20
N LEU A 64 7.77 0.61 6.46
CA LEU A 64 8.13 1.85 5.77
C LEU A 64 8.34 2.95 6.82
N ASN A 65 9.28 2.68 7.72
CA ASN A 65 9.70 3.67 8.70
C ASN A 65 10.52 4.72 7.95
N PRO A 66 10.20 6.00 8.12
CA PRO A 66 11.01 7.07 7.58
C PRO A 66 12.49 6.94 8.01
N GLY A 67 13.40 7.29 7.10
CA GLY A 67 14.85 7.27 7.34
C GLY A 67 15.50 5.89 7.26
N VAL A 68 14.80 4.85 6.78
CA VAL A 68 15.39 3.52 6.58
C VAL A 68 15.31 3.11 5.11
N ASP A 69 16.45 2.67 4.58
CA ASP A 69 16.55 2.18 3.21
C ASP A 69 15.81 0.85 3.03
N ARG A 70 15.16 0.70 1.87
CA ARG A 70 14.35 -0.44 1.50
C ARG A 70 14.61 -0.85 0.07
N LEU A 71 14.68 -2.15 -0.17
CA LEU A 71 14.71 -2.71 -1.52
C LEU A 71 13.33 -2.59 -2.15
N VAL A 72 13.28 -1.97 -3.32
CA VAL A 72 12.04 -1.72 -4.04
C VAL A 72 12.17 -2.08 -5.51
N PHE A 73 11.05 -2.49 -6.08
CA PHE A 73 10.82 -2.48 -7.51
C PHE A 73 10.08 -1.19 -7.85
N SER A 74 10.67 -0.39 -8.75
CA SER A 74 10.24 0.97 -9.02
C SER A 74 9.79 1.10 -10.46
N VAL A 75 8.75 1.90 -10.65
CA VAL A 75 8.33 2.39 -11.96
C VAL A 75 8.32 3.90 -11.89
N MET A 76 9.04 4.55 -12.79
CA MET A 76 9.13 6.00 -12.88
C MET A 76 8.63 6.44 -14.26
N TRP A 77 7.88 7.53 -14.31
CA TRP A 77 7.35 8.11 -15.54
C TRP A 77 7.76 9.56 -15.64
N ASP A 78 8.21 9.97 -16.82
CA ASP A 78 8.37 11.39 -17.15
C ASP A 78 7.07 11.88 -17.77
N ILE A 79 6.47 12.88 -17.13
CA ILE A 79 5.14 13.38 -17.43
C ILE A 79 5.23 14.86 -17.80
N ASP A 80 4.62 15.24 -18.92
CA ASP A 80 4.57 16.64 -19.35
C ASP A 80 3.45 17.44 -18.65
N SER A 81 3.32 18.72 -19.01
CA SER A 81 2.29 19.61 -18.47
C SER A 81 0.86 19.21 -18.85
N LEU A 82 0.69 18.41 -19.91
CA LEU A 82 -0.58 17.85 -20.37
C LEU A 82 -0.91 16.51 -19.70
N CYS A 83 -0.05 16.03 -18.80
CA CYS A 83 -0.14 14.73 -18.13
C CYS A 83 0.07 13.51 -19.05
N GLU A 84 0.69 13.71 -20.20
CA GLU A 84 1.11 12.64 -21.10
C GLU A 84 2.43 12.03 -20.65
N ILE A 85 2.58 10.72 -20.86
CA ILE A 85 3.81 10.00 -20.51
C ILE A 85 4.80 10.15 -21.67
N LEU A 86 5.92 10.80 -21.40
CA LEU A 86 7.01 10.98 -22.36
C LEU A 86 7.96 9.78 -22.36
N ASP A 87 8.35 9.32 -21.17
CA ASP A 87 9.25 8.18 -20.99
C ASP A 87 8.92 7.42 -19.69
N HIS A 88 9.44 6.20 -19.58
CA HIS A 88 9.30 5.40 -18.38
C HIS A 88 10.55 4.56 -18.10
N TRP A 89 10.84 4.41 -16.81
CA TRP A 89 11.89 3.52 -16.32
C TRP A 89 11.31 2.50 -15.34
N ILE A 90 11.72 1.25 -15.49
CA ILE A 90 11.31 0.15 -14.63
C ILE A 90 12.56 -0.58 -14.16
N GLY A 91 12.72 -0.75 -12.85
CA GLY A 91 13.87 -1.48 -12.32
C GLY A 91 13.89 -1.62 -10.80
N ARG A 92 14.87 -2.38 -10.33
CA ARG A 92 15.18 -2.51 -8.89
C ARG A 92 15.95 -1.28 -8.42
N ALA A 93 15.57 -0.75 -7.27
CA ALA A 93 16.21 0.40 -6.64
C ALA A 93 16.23 0.25 -5.10
N VAL A 94 16.97 1.16 -4.47
CA VAL A 94 16.91 1.38 -3.02
C VAL A 94 16.12 2.65 -2.77
N PHE A 95 15.12 2.59 -1.90
CA PHE A 95 14.26 3.73 -1.55
C PHE A 95 14.31 4.00 -0.05
N GLY A 96 14.62 5.24 0.31
CA GLY A 96 14.55 5.76 1.67
C GLY A 96 13.40 6.74 1.81
N SER A 97 12.36 6.39 2.58
CA SER A 97 11.22 7.28 2.80
C SER A 97 11.61 8.44 3.73
N TYR A 98 11.27 9.68 3.38
CA TYR A 98 11.51 10.82 4.26
C TYR A 98 10.38 11.08 5.27
N CYS A 99 9.17 10.60 4.97
CA CYS A 99 8.00 10.85 5.80
C CYS A 99 6.90 9.80 5.56
N LYS A 100 6.04 9.60 6.56
CA LYS A 100 4.91 8.67 6.50
C LYS A 100 3.61 9.43 6.74
N PHE A 101 2.67 9.30 5.80
CA PHE A 101 1.38 9.97 5.88
C PHE A 101 0.21 9.01 6.08
N SER A 102 -0.81 9.46 6.80
CA SER A 102 -2.15 8.89 6.74
C SER A 102 -2.93 9.56 5.60
N TYR A 103 -4.01 8.93 5.14
CA TYR A 103 -4.90 9.53 4.14
C TYR A 103 -5.51 10.86 4.61
N GLN A 104 -5.83 10.97 5.90
CA GLN A 104 -6.37 12.19 6.48
C GLN A 104 -5.36 13.34 6.36
N ASN A 105 -4.09 13.08 6.64
CA ASN A 105 -3.06 14.12 6.59
C ASN A 105 -2.84 14.60 5.15
N VAL A 106 -2.80 13.68 4.19
CA VAL A 106 -2.71 14.02 2.76
C VAL A 106 -3.92 14.86 2.35
N GLN A 107 -5.11 14.51 2.83
CA GLN A 107 -6.33 15.28 2.55
C GLN A 107 -6.26 16.69 3.14
N GLU A 108 -5.83 16.85 4.38
CA GLU A 108 -5.62 18.16 5.03
C GLU A 108 -4.59 19.02 4.27
N ILE A 109 -3.54 18.41 3.70
CA ILE A 109 -2.55 19.09 2.86
C ILE A 109 -3.18 19.56 1.54
N ILE A 110 -3.98 18.72 0.90
CA ILE A 110 -4.71 19.06 -0.35
C ILE A 110 -5.72 20.19 -0.10
N GLU A 111 -6.40 20.18 1.04
CA GLU A 111 -7.39 21.19 1.43
C GLU A 111 -6.76 22.48 1.99
N GLY A 112 -5.44 22.51 2.21
CA GLY A 112 -4.73 23.65 2.77
C GLY A 112 -4.99 23.88 4.27
N THR A 113 -5.59 22.92 4.97
CA THR A 113 -5.92 22.98 6.40
C THR A 113 -4.81 22.40 7.28
N PHE A 114 -3.81 21.76 6.68
CA PHE A 114 -2.70 21.12 7.40
C PHE A 114 -1.87 22.13 8.21
N LYS A 115 -1.85 21.95 9.53
CA LYS A 115 -1.00 22.72 10.44
C LYS A 115 0.24 21.92 10.79
N CYS A 116 1.40 22.38 10.32
CA CYS A 116 2.70 21.85 10.75
C CYS A 116 2.98 22.25 12.20
N ASN A 117 2.40 21.52 13.16
CA ASN A 117 2.77 21.72 14.56
C ASN A 117 4.20 21.18 14.77
N LYS A 118 5.14 22.07 15.11
CA LYS A 118 6.53 21.74 15.47
C LYS A 118 6.65 20.76 16.65
N THR A 119 5.54 20.48 17.33
CA THR A 119 5.44 19.61 18.50
C THR A 119 4.58 18.39 18.17
N ILE A 120 5.05 17.50 17.28
CA ILE A 120 4.57 16.11 17.32
C ILE A 120 5.47 15.39 18.32
N SER A 121 5.14 15.58 19.59
CA SER A 121 5.76 14.89 20.71
C SER A 121 5.43 13.39 20.62
N ASN A 122 6.47 12.60 20.31
CA ASN A 122 6.85 11.29 20.84
C ASN A 122 5.82 10.15 21.09
N ASN A 123 4.51 10.30 20.86
CA ASN A 123 3.51 9.28 21.22
C ASN A 123 2.51 8.89 20.12
N THR A 124 2.58 9.47 18.92
CA THR A 124 1.67 9.13 17.81
C THR A 124 2.38 8.63 16.56
N GLY A 125 3.50 7.90 16.68
CA GLY A 125 4.15 7.20 15.54
C GLY A 125 4.55 8.09 14.35
N PHE A 126 4.49 9.42 14.52
CA PHE A 126 4.86 10.43 13.56
C PHE A 126 6.28 10.87 13.89
N ALA A 127 7.24 10.37 13.13
CA ALA A 127 8.57 10.94 13.11
C ALA A 127 8.54 12.11 12.09
N GLY A 128 9.25 13.20 12.38
CA GLY A 128 9.32 14.37 11.51
C GLY A 128 9.83 14.08 10.11
N VAL A 129 10.02 15.12 9.30
CA VAL A 129 10.68 14.94 7.99
C VAL A 129 12.11 14.50 8.24
N HIS A 130 12.46 13.32 7.76
CA HIS A 130 13.83 12.84 7.74
C HIS A 130 14.56 13.41 6.53
N GLY A 131 15.88 13.53 6.63
CA GLY A 131 16.72 14.00 5.52
C GLY A 131 16.78 15.51 5.37
N GLN A 132 16.99 15.97 4.15
CA GLN A 132 17.31 17.37 3.82
C GLN A 132 16.10 18.21 3.42
N PHE A 133 14.95 17.57 3.20
CA PHE A 133 13.74 18.23 2.70
C PHE A 133 12.98 18.96 3.81
N LYS A 134 12.34 20.08 3.45
CA LYS A 134 11.47 20.83 4.37
C LYS A 134 10.02 20.45 4.15
N TRP A 135 9.17 20.79 5.13
CA TRP A 135 7.73 20.58 5.00
C TRP A 135 7.12 21.32 3.82
N GLN A 136 7.65 22.49 3.45
CA GLN A 136 7.16 23.23 2.28
C GLN A 136 7.34 22.43 0.98
N ASP A 137 8.49 21.79 0.79
CA ASP A 137 8.80 21.02 -0.42
C ASP A 137 7.83 19.84 -0.55
N ILE A 138 7.62 19.10 0.55
CA ILE A 138 6.72 17.94 0.58
C ILE A 138 5.26 18.33 0.31
N ILE A 139 4.82 19.49 0.82
CA ILE A 139 3.46 20.00 0.56
C ILE A 139 3.29 20.29 -0.93
N VAL A 140 4.27 20.95 -1.56
CA VAL A 140 4.26 21.23 -3.00
C VAL A 140 4.23 19.93 -3.81
N ASP A 141 5.03 18.94 -3.41
CA ASP A 141 5.08 17.63 -4.06
C ASP A 141 3.74 16.90 -4.00
N ILE A 142 3.09 16.86 -2.82
CA ILE A 142 1.77 16.25 -2.66
C ILE A 142 0.72 16.97 -3.52
N GLN A 143 0.77 18.30 -3.59
CA GLN A 143 -0.13 19.09 -4.43
C GLN A 143 0.09 18.81 -5.92
N ASN A 144 1.34 18.68 -6.36
CA ASN A 144 1.69 18.33 -7.73
C ASN A 144 1.19 16.92 -8.11
N VAL A 145 1.43 15.93 -7.24
CA VAL A 145 0.90 14.56 -7.42
C VAL A 145 -0.63 14.58 -7.48
N HIS A 146 -1.29 15.35 -6.61
CA HIS A 146 -2.74 15.48 -6.63
C HIS A 146 -3.26 16.08 -7.94
N LYS A 147 -2.60 17.13 -8.44
CA LYS A 147 -2.93 17.78 -9.73
C LYS A 147 -2.85 16.78 -10.89
N ILE A 148 -1.74 16.06 -11.00
CA ILE A 148 -1.53 15.04 -12.05
C ILE A 148 -2.59 13.94 -11.92
N ALA A 149 -2.83 13.43 -10.71
CA ALA A 149 -3.81 12.39 -10.46
C ALA A 149 -5.25 12.83 -10.81
N ARG A 150 -5.58 14.10 -10.61
CA ARG A 150 -6.87 14.69 -10.97
C ARG A 150 -7.03 14.78 -12.49
N GLN A 151 -6.06 15.33 -13.20
CA GLN A 151 -6.11 15.46 -14.66
C GLN A 151 -6.20 14.09 -15.35
N ARG A 152 -5.37 13.11 -14.94
CA ARG A 152 -5.46 11.74 -15.48
C ARG A 152 -6.78 11.06 -15.14
N ARG A 153 -7.37 11.36 -13.98
CA ARG A 153 -8.69 10.86 -13.61
C ARG A 153 -9.78 11.44 -14.51
N GLU A 154 -9.76 12.74 -14.77
CA GLU A 154 -10.70 13.42 -15.67
C GLU A 154 -10.59 12.86 -17.10
N SER A 155 -9.37 12.72 -17.62
CA SER A 155 -9.11 12.05 -18.91
C SER A 155 -9.66 10.62 -18.96
N ARG A 156 -9.43 9.82 -17.91
CA ARG A 156 -9.95 8.45 -17.83
C ARG A 156 -11.49 8.39 -17.89
N PHE A 157 -12.20 9.30 -17.23
CA PHE A 157 -13.66 9.38 -17.31
C PHE A 157 -14.14 9.94 -18.65
N GLY A 158 -13.43 10.91 -19.22
CA GLY A 158 -13.68 11.40 -20.58
C GLY A 158 -13.56 10.28 -21.63
N ASN A 159 -12.64 9.35 -21.41
CA ASN A 159 -12.41 8.17 -22.24
C ASN A 159 -13.33 6.97 -21.90
N GLY A 160 -14.43 7.19 -21.17
CA GLY A 160 -15.47 6.18 -20.97
C GLY A 160 -15.27 5.24 -19.77
N ALA A 161 -14.36 5.53 -18.85
CA ALA A 161 -14.26 4.75 -17.62
C ALA A 161 -15.51 4.91 -16.75
N LEU A 162 -15.98 3.81 -16.18
CA LEU A 162 -17.10 3.80 -15.23
C LEU A 162 -16.57 3.56 -13.80
N ARG A 163 -17.14 4.26 -12.82
CA ARG A 163 -16.85 4.03 -11.40
C ARG A 163 -18.06 3.39 -10.73
N LEU A 164 -17.94 2.10 -10.41
CA LEU A 164 -18.91 1.34 -9.63
C LEU A 164 -18.37 1.18 -8.22
N ASN A 165 -18.85 2.02 -7.29
CA ASN A 165 -18.49 1.89 -5.88
C ASN A 165 -19.40 0.88 -5.20
N SER A 166 -18.82 -0.01 -4.39
CA SER A 166 -19.60 -0.93 -3.57
C SER A 166 -20.21 -0.20 -2.36
N TYR A 167 -21.46 -0.53 -1.99
CA TYR A 167 -22.10 0.07 -0.81
C TYR A 167 -21.35 -0.27 0.49
N ALA A 168 -20.64 -1.41 0.51
CA ALA A 168 -19.80 -1.87 1.62
C ALA A 168 -18.62 -0.93 1.93
N GLU A 169 -18.16 -0.14 0.94
CA GLU A 169 -17.10 0.85 1.14
C GLU A 169 -17.60 2.15 1.77
N SER A 170 -18.91 2.37 1.81
CA SER A 170 -19.48 3.57 2.42
C SER A 170 -19.32 3.54 3.95
N PRO A 171 -19.23 4.71 4.61
CA PRO A 171 -19.17 4.80 6.08
C PRO A 171 -20.36 4.11 6.75
N ILE A 172 -21.54 4.23 6.13
CA ILE A 172 -22.79 3.60 6.56
C ILE A 172 -22.67 2.09 6.40
N GLY A 173 -22.25 1.61 5.23
CA GLY A 173 -22.05 0.18 4.95
C GLY A 173 -21.08 -0.47 5.93
N ARG A 174 -19.95 0.17 6.24
CA ARG A 174 -19.00 -0.31 7.26
C ARG A 174 -19.62 -0.38 8.66
N LYS A 175 -20.37 0.66 9.05
CA LYS A 175 -21.06 0.69 10.36
C LYS A 175 -22.10 -0.41 10.45
N THR A 176 -22.90 -0.62 9.40
CA THR A 176 -23.89 -1.70 9.31
C THR A 176 -23.24 -3.08 9.39
N LEU A 177 -22.14 -3.31 8.66
CA LEU A 177 -21.38 -4.57 8.72
C LEU A 177 -20.81 -4.83 10.12
N MET A 178 -20.29 -3.80 10.78
CA MET A 178 -19.77 -3.91 12.14
C MET A 178 -20.87 -4.23 13.15
N THR A 179 -22.03 -3.57 13.06
CA THR A 179 -23.19 -3.87 13.90
C THR A 179 -23.72 -5.29 13.64
N ALA A 180 -23.77 -5.73 12.38
CA ALA A 180 -24.16 -7.10 12.03
C ALA A 180 -23.17 -8.13 12.58
N SER A 181 -21.87 -7.89 12.47
CA SER A 181 -20.83 -8.76 13.02
C SER A 181 -20.97 -8.97 14.53
N LEU A 182 -21.27 -7.89 15.27
CA LEU A 182 -21.51 -7.95 16.72
C LEU A 182 -22.82 -8.69 17.04
N LYS A 183 -23.90 -8.42 16.28
CA LYS A 183 -25.21 -9.04 16.46
C LYS A 183 -25.19 -10.55 16.20
N HIS A 184 -24.46 -10.99 15.19
CA HIS A 184 -24.37 -12.39 14.78
C HIS A 184 -23.26 -13.17 15.47
N LYS A 185 -22.57 -12.59 16.47
CA LYS A 185 -21.45 -13.22 17.21
C LYS A 185 -20.46 -13.90 16.27
N VAL A 186 -20.07 -13.21 15.19
CA VAL A 186 -19.04 -13.71 14.29
C VAL A 186 -17.81 -14.05 15.16
N PRO A 187 -17.29 -15.29 15.08
CA PRO A 187 -16.28 -15.80 16.01
C PRO A 187 -15.08 -14.85 16.10
N GLY A 188 -14.50 -14.75 17.29
CA GLY A 188 -13.41 -13.81 17.57
C GLY A 188 -12.17 -14.11 16.72
N THR A 189 -11.25 -13.13 16.62
CA THR A 189 -10.00 -13.24 15.83
C THR A 189 -9.22 -14.53 16.07
N ALA A 190 -9.17 -15.03 17.30
CA ALA A 190 -8.46 -16.25 17.66
C ALA A 190 -9.13 -17.51 17.08
N GLU A 191 -10.46 -17.59 17.12
CA GLU A 191 -11.22 -18.73 16.57
C GLU A 191 -11.18 -18.73 15.05
N LEU A 192 -11.34 -17.58 14.41
CA LEU A 192 -11.22 -17.47 12.95
C LEU A 192 -9.81 -17.79 12.46
N ALA A 193 -8.78 -17.49 13.25
CA ALA A 193 -7.41 -17.86 12.93
C ALA A 193 -7.16 -19.37 13.00
N LEU A 194 -7.71 -20.03 14.01
CA LEU A 194 -7.65 -21.49 14.11
C LEU A 194 -8.41 -22.16 12.97
N VAL A 195 -9.59 -21.64 12.61
CA VAL A 195 -10.38 -22.15 11.48
C VAL A 195 -9.64 -21.93 10.15
N ALA A 196 -9.06 -20.75 9.92
CA ALA A 196 -8.29 -20.47 8.71
C ALA A 196 -7.05 -21.37 8.61
N ALA A 197 -6.30 -21.53 9.71
CA ALA A 197 -5.15 -22.43 9.77
C ALA A 197 -5.55 -23.90 9.51
N HIS A 198 -6.64 -24.37 10.13
CA HIS A 198 -7.16 -25.73 9.91
C HIS A 198 -7.63 -25.94 8.46
N CYS A 199 -8.30 -24.96 7.87
CA CYS A 199 -8.70 -25.01 6.46
C CYS A 199 -7.48 -25.06 5.54
N ASN A 200 -6.45 -24.26 5.81
CA ASN A 200 -5.20 -24.26 5.05
C ASN A 200 -4.48 -25.60 5.15
N GLU A 201 -4.35 -26.17 6.35
CA GLU A 201 -3.78 -27.51 6.54
C GLU A 201 -4.56 -28.60 5.78
N ARG A 202 -5.90 -28.53 5.77
CA ARG A 202 -6.73 -29.48 5.00
C ARG A 202 -6.57 -29.32 3.50
N ILE A 203 -6.42 -28.09 3.00
CA ILE A 203 -6.15 -27.83 1.58
C ILE A 203 -4.76 -28.39 1.21
N LEU A 204 -3.76 -28.16 2.06
CA LEU A 204 -2.39 -28.66 1.87
C LEU A 204 -2.36 -30.20 1.87
N ALA A 205 -3.03 -30.83 2.84
CA ALA A 205 -3.14 -32.29 2.93
C ALA A 205 -3.82 -32.88 1.68
N ARG A 206 -4.84 -32.22 1.13
CA ARG A 206 -5.51 -32.65 -0.11
C ARG A 206 -4.58 -32.55 -1.32
N LYS A 207 -3.80 -31.48 -1.44
CA LYS A 207 -2.81 -31.33 -2.53
C LYS A 207 -1.72 -32.40 -2.46
N ASN A 208 -1.18 -32.66 -1.27
CA ASN A 208 -0.15 -33.69 -1.07
C ASN A 208 -0.64 -35.09 -1.44
N VAL A 209 -1.91 -35.42 -1.17
CA VAL A 209 -2.54 -36.69 -1.60
C VAL A 209 -2.72 -36.77 -3.12
N GLN A 210 -2.94 -35.64 -3.80
CA GLN A 210 -3.02 -35.61 -5.28
C GLN A 210 -1.65 -35.72 -5.94
N GLU A 211 -0.59 -35.18 -5.32
CA GLU A 211 0.78 -35.29 -5.81
C GLU A 211 1.41 -36.67 -5.57
N THR A 212 0.99 -37.41 -4.52
CA THR A 212 1.45 -38.80 -4.27
C THR A 212 0.77 -39.85 -5.14
N ASN A 213 -0.33 -39.50 -5.82
CA ASN A 213 -1.06 -40.38 -6.74
C ASN A 213 -0.73 -40.10 -8.24
N ARG A 214 0.33 -39.34 -8.51
CA ARG A 214 0.92 -39.13 -9.84
C ARG A 214 2.33 -39.71 -9.87
#